data_AF-A0A1Z1WPJ7-F1
#
_entry.id   AF-A0A1Z1WPJ7-F1
#
_cell.length_a   1.000
_cell.length_b   1.000
_cell.length_c   1.000
_cell.angle_alpha   90.00
_cell.angle_beta   90.00
_cell.angle_gamma   90.00
#
_symmetry.space_group_name_H-M   'P 1'
#
loop_
_entity.id
_entity.type
_entity.pdbx_description
1 polymer ?
#
loop_
_entity_poly.entity_id
_entity_poly.type
_entity_poly.pdbx_seq_one_letter_code
_entity_poly.pdbx_strand_id
1 'polypeptide(L)' 'MRSDLTLWAVLGSIPDLAARSGLDVDERGRALVDPYLRSVSDPRIFVVGDCAAVPGSRAACQTAARRAPTPPTPWPA' A
#
# COMPACT_ATOMS: atom_id res chain seq x y z
N MET A 1 -15.89 -32.41 -9.03
CA MET A 1 -16.34 -31.17 -9.71
C MET A 1 -15.62 -31.13 -11.06
N ARG A 2 -16.33 -31.06 -12.19
CA ARG A 2 -15.73 -30.93 -13.54
C ARG A 2 -15.97 -29.50 -14.03
N SER A 3 -14.91 -28.84 -14.48
CA SER A 3 -14.98 -27.55 -15.19
C SER A 3 -14.28 -27.71 -16.54
N ASP A 4 -14.74 -26.97 -17.54
CA ASP A 4 -14.12 -26.93 -18.86
C ASP A 4 -12.87 -26.01 -18.89
N LEU A 5 -12.77 -25.07 -17.94
CA LEU A 5 -11.60 -24.23 -17.68
C LEU A 5 -11.59 -23.78 -16.21
N THR A 6 -10.42 -23.82 -15.57
CA THR A 6 -10.21 -23.22 -14.24
C THR A 6 -9.02 -22.26 -14.32
N LEU A 7 -9.23 -21.02 -13.89
CA LEU A 7 -8.17 -20.02 -13.72
C LEU A 7 -7.92 -19.79 -12.23
N TRP A 8 -6.67 -19.93 -11.80
CA TRP A 8 -6.24 -19.62 -10.44
C TRP A 8 -5.45 -18.31 -10.43
N ALA A 9 -5.97 -17.31 -9.70
CA ALA A 9 -5.20 -16.13 -9.36
C ALA A 9 -4.47 -16.38 -8.03
N VAL A 10 -3.15 -16.58 -8.10
CA VAL A 10 -2.31 -16.75 -6.92
C VAL A 10 -1.66 -15.41 -6.58
N LEU A 11 -1.76 -15.00 -5.32
CA LEU A 11 -0.99 -13.88 -4.79
C LEU A 11 0.24 -14.42 -4.05
N GLY A 12 1.39 -13.80 -4.28
CA GLY A 12 2.62 -14.10 -3.55
C GLY A 12 2.61 -13.50 -2.15
N SER A 13 3.58 -13.91 -1.32
CA SER A 13 3.83 -13.27 -0.03
C SER A 13 4.47 -11.88 -0.20
N ILE A 14 4.37 -11.03 0.83
CA ILE A 14 5.10 -9.77 0.89
C ILE A 14 6.62 -10.07 0.97
N PRO A 15 7.46 -9.54 0.07
CA PRO A 15 8.92 -9.67 0.19
C PRO A 15 9.45 -8.92 1.42
N ASP A 16 10.52 -9.42 2.04
CA ASP A 16 11.15 -8.81 3.23
C ASP A 16 11.97 -7.54 2.96
N LEU A 17 11.96 -7.05 1.70
CA LEU A 17 12.74 -5.90 1.25
C LEU A 17 12.49 -4.64 2.09
N ALA A 18 11.24 -4.38 2.49
CA ALA A 18 10.91 -3.20 3.29
C ALA A 18 11.66 -3.22 4.65
N ALA A 19 11.57 -4.34 5.37
CA ALA A 19 12.27 -4.53 6.64
C ALA A 19 13.79 -4.47 6.46
N ARG A 20 14.32 -5.16 5.44
CA ARG A 20 15.77 -5.14 5.12
C ARG A 20 16.30 -3.77 4.71
N SER A 21 15.42 -2.89 4.21
CA SER A 21 15.75 -1.51 3.88
C SER A 21 15.66 -0.56 5.08
N GLY A 22 15.32 -1.07 6.27
CA GLY A 22 15.19 -0.29 7.49
C GLY A 22 13.86 0.43 7.66
N LEU A 23 12.82 0.04 6.90
CA LEU A 23 11.48 0.58 7.09
C LEU A 23 10.75 -0.13 8.24
N ASP A 24 9.96 0.63 8.99
CA ASP A 24 8.99 0.06 9.93
C ASP A 24 7.95 -0.75 9.16
N VAL A 25 7.71 -1.99 9.60
CA VAL A 25 6.76 -2.93 9.00
C VAL A 25 5.75 -3.46 10.00
N ASP A 26 4.57 -3.85 9.52
CA ASP A 26 3.60 -4.61 10.30
C ASP A 26 3.98 -6.09 10.43
N GLU A 27 3.19 -6.85 11.17
CA GLU A 27 3.39 -8.30 11.38
C GLU A 27 3.37 -9.12 10.09
N ARG A 28 2.86 -8.57 8.99
CA ARG A 28 2.80 -9.22 7.67
C ARG A 28 3.95 -8.79 6.76
N GLY A 29 4.88 -7.96 7.24
CA GLY A 29 6.03 -7.44 6.51
C GLY A 29 5.72 -6.25 5.59
N ARG A 30 4.52 -5.65 5.69
CA ARG A 30 4.13 -4.48 4.90
C ARG A 30 4.66 -3.21 5.56
N ALA A 31 5.17 -2.28 4.78
CA ALA A 31 5.66 -1.02 5.30
C ALA A 31 4.52 -0.17 5.89
N LEU A 32 4.73 0.35 7.09
CA LEU A 32 3.81 1.28 7.73
C LEU A 32 3.80 2.62 6.98
N VAL A 33 2.62 3.09 6.60
CA VAL A 33 2.45 4.33 5.83
C VAL A 33 1.39 5.25 6.45
N ASP A 34 1.54 6.54 6.19
CA ASP A 34 0.52 7.55 6.47
C ASP A 34 -0.65 7.48 5.45
N PRO A 35 -1.75 8.25 5.64
CA PRO A 35 -2.88 8.26 4.72
C PRO A 35 -2.54 8.71 3.28
N TYR A 36 -1.34 9.23 3.04
CA TYR A 36 -0.83 9.67 1.74
C TYR A 36 0.22 8.71 1.17
N LEU A 37 0.31 7.50 1.72
CA LEU A 37 1.20 6.41 1.27
C LEU A 37 2.70 6.68 1.50
N ARG A 38 3.03 7.65 2.37
CA ARG A 38 4.41 7.95 2.74
C ARG A 38 4.82 7.07 3.93
N SER A 39 6.04 6.56 3.90
CA SER A 39 6.58 5.80 5.03
C SER A 39 6.58 6.64 6.30
N VAL A 40 6.25 6.00 7.43
CA VAL A 40 6.33 6.64 8.76
C VAL A 40 7.77 6.77 9.27
N SER A 41 8.71 5.99 8.72
CA SER A 41 10.12 5.92 9.14
C SER A 41 11.07 6.72 8.22
N ASP A 42 10.72 6.93 6.95
CA ASP A 42 11.46 7.80 6.03
C ASP A 42 10.51 8.60 5.12
N PRO A 43 10.37 9.92 5.30
CA PRO A 43 9.40 10.71 4.54
C PRO A 43 9.72 10.86 3.04
N ARG A 44 10.92 10.45 2.61
CA ARG A 44 11.30 10.43 1.18
C ARG A 44 10.76 9.20 0.47
N ILE A 45 10.38 8.16 1.22
CA ILE A 45 9.94 6.87 0.69
C ILE A 45 8.41 6.81 0.68
N PHE A 46 7.87 6.32 -0.42
CA PHE A 46 6.45 6.06 -0.57
C PHE A 46 6.25 4.61 -0.96
N VAL A 47 5.21 3.99 -0.40
CA VAL A 47 4.95 2.56 -0.57
C VAL A 47 3.54 2.38 -1.13
N VAL A 48 3.42 1.59 -2.19
CA VAL A 48 2.19 1.46 -2.98
C VAL A 48 1.86 -0.01 -3.24
N GLY A 49 0.58 -0.32 -3.39
CA GLY A 49 0.12 -1.69 -3.60
C GLY A 49 0.16 -2.54 -2.32
N ASP A 50 0.31 -3.86 -2.47
CA ASP A 50 0.15 -4.82 -1.37
C ASP A 50 1.23 -4.70 -0.28
N CYS A 51 2.38 -4.09 -0.59
CA CYS A 51 3.45 -3.85 0.38
C CYS A 51 3.19 -2.66 1.32
N ALA A 52 2.10 -1.91 1.14
CA ALA A 52 1.72 -0.80 2.02
C ALA A 52 0.70 -1.25 3.08
N ALA A 53 0.99 -1.02 4.36
CA ALA A 53 0.07 -1.26 5.46
C ALA A 53 -0.92 -0.10 5.60
N VAL A 54 -1.85 0.05 4.65
CA VAL A 54 -2.91 1.07 4.71
C VAL A 54 -4.10 0.51 5.51
N PRO A 55 -4.47 1.11 6.67
CA PRO A 55 -5.60 0.65 7.45
C PRO A 55 -6.91 0.64 6.64
N GLY A 56 -7.65 -0.46 6.68
CA GLY A 56 -8.94 -0.59 5.99
C GLY A 56 -8.86 -0.67 4.45
N SER A 57 -7.66 -0.72 3.87
CA SER A 57 -7.50 -0.87 2.42
C SER A 57 -7.94 -2.26 1.93
N ARG A 58 -8.44 -2.32 0.68
CA ARG A 58 -8.72 -3.54 -0.07
C ARG A 58 -7.83 -3.59 -1.30
N ALA A 59 -7.42 -4.79 -1.71
CA ALA A 59 -6.63 -4.98 -2.92
C ALA A 59 -7.41 -4.47 -4.14
N ALA A 60 -6.90 -3.40 -4.76
CA ALA A 60 -7.47 -2.76 -5.94
C ALA A 60 -6.36 -2.05 -6.72
N CYS A 61 -5.64 -2.77 -7.57
CA CYS A 61 -4.49 -2.22 -8.32
C CYS A 61 -4.86 -0.98 -9.15
N GLN A 62 -6.10 -0.92 -9.68
CA GLN A 62 -6.60 0.22 -10.43
C GLN A 62 -6.68 1.53 -9.62
N THR A 63 -6.67 1.47 -8.29
CA THR A 63 -6.77 2.66 -7.42
C THR A 63 -5.43 3.09 -6.82
N ALA A 64 -4.32 2.46 -7.22
CA ALA A 64 -2.98 2.75 -6.68
C ALA A 64 -2.38 4.04 -7.25
N ALA A 65 -3.05 5.18 -7.04
CA ALA A 65 -2.54 6.50 -7.40
C ALA A 65 -1.97 7.23 -6.18
N ARG A 66 -0.87 7.97 -6.36
CA ARG A 66 -0.39 8.91 -5.34
C ARG A 66 -1.48 9.95 -5.06
N ARG A 67 -1.96 10.01 -3.82
CA ARG A 67 -2.77 11.13 -3.34
C ARG A 67 -1.84 12.17 -2.73
N ALA A 68 -1.72 13.33 -3.36
CA ALA A 68 -1.17 14.50 -2.70
C ALA A 68 -2.14 14.99 -1.60
N PRO A 69 -1.66 15.66 -0.55
CA PRO A 69 -2.53 16.40 0.35
C PRO A 69 -3.40 17.36 -0.46
N THR A 70 -4.71 17.35 -0.24
CA THR A 70 -5.57 18.44 -0.71
C THR A 70 -5.09 19.73 -0.06
N PRO A 71 -4.80 20.80 -0.83
CA PRO A 71 -4.51 22.10 -0.24
C PRO A 71 -5.69 22.51 0.66
N PRO A 72 -5.46 23.24 1.77
CA PRO A 72 -6.55 23.77 2.56
C PRO A 72 -7.47 24.59 1.63
N THR A 73 -8.78 24.39 1.75
CA THR A 73 -9.78 25.19 1.03
C THR A 73 -9.47 26.66 1.28
N PRO A 74 -9.35 27.50 0.23
CA PRO A 74 -9.24 28.94 0.45
C PRO A 74 -10.49 29.39 1.22
N TRP A 75 -10.27 30.16 2.29
CA TRP A 75 -11.32 30.73 3.12
C TRP A 75 -12.41 31.40 2.27
N PRO A 76 -13.71 31.30 2.64
CA PRO A 76 -14.75 32.02 1.91
C PRO A 76 -14.55 33.53 2.05
N ALA A 77 -14.46 34.23 0.91
CA ALA A 77 -14.40 35.69 0.84
C ALA A 77 -15.59 36.37 1.54
#